data_AF-A0A6J7UES5-F1
#
_entry.id   AF-A0A6J7UES5-F1
#
_cell.length_a   1.000
_cell.length_b   1.000
_cell.length_c   1.000
_cell.angle_alpha   90.00
_cell.angle_beta   90.00
_cell.angle_gamma   90.00
#
_symmetry.space_group_name_H-M   'P 1'
#
loop_
_entity.id
_entity.type
_entity.pdbx_description
1 polymer ?
#
loop_
_entity_poly.entity_id
_entity_poly.type
_entity_poly.pdbx_seq_one_letter_code
_entity_poly.pdbx_strand_id
1 'polypeptide(L)'
;MPWCEPCAKYFAPTALTTSGDCPTCGVRAIAADIHGRVTAKNLDLRALAAAGDPGSEKVPWHFKLLVVLLVAYLGWRVVSLFI
;
A
#
# COMPACT_ATOMS: atom_id res chain seq x y z
N MET A 1 -13.94 -1.77 7.13
CA MET A 1 -15.15 -2.60 7.32
C MET A 1 -16.20 -2.16 6.30
N PRO A 2 -16.70 -3.04 5.42
CA PRO A 2 -17.65 -2.67 4.35
C PRO A 2 -18.93 -2.01 4.88
N TRP A 3 -19.33 -0.90 4.26
CA TRP A 3 -20.57 -0.18 4.56
C TRP A 3 -21.64 -0.42 3.50
N CYS A 4 -22.88 -0.57 3.93
CA CYS A 4 -24.03 -0.71 3.05
C CYS A 4 -24.99 0.48 3.26
N GLU A 5 -25.07 1.39 2.28
CA GLU A 5 -25.88 2.62 2.37
C GLU A 5 -27.39 2.34 2.55
N PRO A 6 -28.04 1.42 1.80
CA PRO A 6 -29.46 1.16 1.95
C PRO A 6 -29.85 0.58 3.31
N CYS A 7 -28.93 -0.10 4.00
CA CYS A 7 -29.18 -0.75 5.29
C CYS A 7 -28.60 0.04 6.47
N ALA A 8 -27.88 1.13 6.19
CA ALA A 8 -27.14 1.93 7.16
C ALA A 8 -26.35 1.06 8.18
N LYS A 9 -25.64 0.04 7.69
CA LYS A 9 -24.97 -0.96 8.54
C LYS A 9 -23.59 -1.36 8.01
N TYR A 10 -22.66 -1.56 8.94
CA TYR A 10 -21.37 -2.18 8.67
C TYR A 10 -21.47 -3.71 8.70
N PHE A 11 -20.85 -4.35 7.71
CA PHE A 11 -20.74 -5.80 7.62
C PHE A 11 -19.28 -6.25 7.70
N ALA A 12 -19.03 -7.40 8.31
CA ALA A 12 -17.74 -8.07 8.20
C ALA A 12 -17.60 -8.70 6.80
N PRO A 13 -16.38 -8.82 6.23
CA PRO A 13 -16.19 -9.45 4.92
C PRO A 13 -16.75 -10.86 4.81
N THR A 14 -16.77 -11.62 5.91
CA THR A 14 -17.32 -12.98 6.00
C THR A 14 -18.86 -13.01 6.00
N ALA A 15 -19.51 -11.87 6.24
CA ALA A 15 -20.97 -11.75 6.25
C ALA A 15 -21.55 -11.23 4.92
N LEU A 16 -20.69 -10.94 3.94
CA LEU A 16 -21.10 -10.60 2.57
C LEU A 16 -21.31 -11.88 1.75
N THR A 17 -22.05 -11.77 0.65
CA THR A 17 -22.13 -12.86 -0.33
C THR A 17 -20.76 -13.10 -0.97
N THR A 18 -20.60 -14.23 -1.67
CA THR A 18 -19.36 -14.56 -2.42
C THR A 18 -19.02 -13.52 -3.49
N SER A 19 -20.00 -12.75 -3.96
CA SER A 19 -19.85 -11.63 -4.89
C SER A 19 -19.51 -10.29 -4.22
N GLY A 20 -19.57 -10.21 -2.89
CA GLY A 20 -19.32 -8.99 -2.11
C GLY A 20 -20.55 -8.09 -1.93
N ASP A 21 -21.75 -8.64 -2.13
CA ASP A 21 -23.02 -7.92 -1.98
C ASP A 21 -23.60 -8.06 -0.57
N CYS A 22 -24.39 -7.07 -0.16
CA CYS A 22 -25.14 -7.11 1.10
C CYS A 22 -26.24 -8.20 1.02
N PRO A 23 -26.31 -9.16 1.97
CA PRO A 23 -27.30 -10.22 1.94
C PRO A 23 -28.74 -9.72 2.17
N THR A 24 -28.91 -8.52 2.72
CA THR A 24 -30.24 -7.96 3.06
C THR A 24 -30.88 -7.21 1.89
N CYS A 25 -30.11 -6.41 1.16
CA CYS A 25 -30.64 -5.55 0.09
C CYS A 25 -30.05 -5.85 -1.29
N GLY A 26 -29.08 -6.76 -1.40
CA GLY A 26 -28.45 -7.16 -2.67
C GLY A 26 -27.55 -6.08 -3.30
N VAL A 27 -27.37 -4.94 -2.65
CA VAL A 27 -26.51 -3.84 -3.14
C VAL A 27 -25.06 -4.10 -2.71
N ARG A 28 -24.11 -3.77 -3.60
CA ARG A 28 -22.68 -3.86 -3.32
C ARG A 28 -22.30 -3.01 -2.12
N ALA A 29 -21.73 -3.65 -1.10
CA ALA A 29 -21.18 -2.93 0.04
C ALA A 29 -19.86 -2.25 -0.36
N ILE A 30 -19.70 -0.98 0.02
CA ILE A 30 -18.50 -0.21 -0.26
C ILE A 30 -17.42 -0.70 0.71
N ALA A 31 -16.51 -1.53 0.23
CA ALA A 31 -15.28 -1.83 0.94
C ALA A 31 -14.29 -0.70 0.66
N ALA A 32 -13.86 0.02 1.70
CA ALA A 32 -12.72 0.92 1.59
C ALA A 32 -11.45 0.07 1.52
N ASP A 33 -11.06 -0.33 0.31
CA ASP A 33 -9.79 -0.99 0.00
C ASP A 33 -8.76 0.06 -0.42
N ILE A 34 -7.80 0.36 0.46
CA ILE A 34 -6.70 1.32 0.18
C ILE A 34 -5.90 0.93 -1.08
N HIS A 35 -5.95 -0.34 -1.50
CA HIS A 35 -5.23 -0.88 -2.66
C HIS A 35 -6.13 -1.20 -3.87
N GLY A 36 -7.42 -0.84 -3.83
CA GLY A 36 -8.38 -1.24 -4.87
C GLY A 36 -8.61 -2.76 -4.92
N ARG A 37 -9.46 -3.21 -5.86
CA ARG A 37 -9.93 -4.60 -5.91
C ARG A 37 -8.77 -5.56 -6.06
N VAL A 38 -8.45 -6.24 -4.97
CA VAL A 38 -7.42 -7.26 -4.90
C VAL A 38 -7.91 -8.49 -5.66
N THR A 39 -7.48 -8.63 -6.91
CA THR A 39 -7.73 -9.82 -7.73
C THR A 39 -6.50 -10.71 -7.72
N ALA A 40 -6.65 -12.00 -8.05
CA ALA A 40 -5.51 -12.91 -8.20
C ALA A 40 -4.45 -12.40 -9.21
N LYS A 41 -4.81 -11.45 -10.08
CA LYS A 41 -3.90 -10.80 -11.02
C LYS A 41 -3.17 -9.59 -10.43
N ASN A 42 -3.72 -8.96 -9.39
CA ASN A 42 -3.13 -7.78 -8.73
C ASN A 42 -2.35 -8.13 -7.46
N LEU A 43 -2.51 -9.36 -6.95
CA LEU A 43 -1.84 -9.82 -5.74
C LEU A 43 -1.12 -11.15 -6.00
N ASP A 44 0.15 -11.05 -6.36
CA ASP A 44 1.03 -12.20 -6.52
C ASP A 44 1.49 -12.70 -5.15
N LEU A 45 0.71 -13.63 -4.58
CA LEU A 45 1.02 -14.35 -3.33
C LEU A 45 2.43 -14.99 -3.37
N ARG A 46 2.87 -15.42 -4.57
CA ARG A 46 4.18 -16.01 -4.80
C ARG A 46 5.33 -15.00 -4.68
N ALA A 47 5.11 -13.76 -5.12
CA ALA A 47 6.11 -12.70 -5.00
C ALA A 47 6.28 -12.25 -3.55
N LEU A 48 5.18 -12.17 -2.79
CA LEU A 48 5.23 -11.88 -1.34
C LEU A 48 5.93 -13.00 -0.56
N ALA A 49 5.65 -14.25 -0.89
CA ALA A 49 6.35 -15.40 -0.28
C ALA A 49 7.83 -15.47 -0.69
N ALA A 50 8.18 -14.92 -1.86
CA ALA A 50 9.55 -14.83 -2.36
C ALA A 50 10.30 -13.55 -1.92
N ALA A 51 9.66 -12.63 -1.19
CA ALA A 51 10.26 -11.41 -0.64
C ALA A 51 11.31 -11.67 0.48
N GLY A 52 11.90 -12.86 0.49
CA GLY A 52 13.16 -13.18 1.17
C GLY A 52 14.40 -13.04 0.28
N ASP A 53 14.27 -12.52 -0.95
CA ASP A 53 15.41 -12.19 -1.82
C ASP A 53 15.81 -10.70 -1.65
N PRO A 54 16.93 -10.39 -0.97
CA PRO A 54 17.28 -9.03 -0.55
C PRO A 54 17.89 -8.17 -1.67
N GLY A 55 17.83 -8.59 -2.93
CA GLY A 55 18.71 -8.06 -3.98
C GLY A 55 18.15 -6.97 -4.89
N SER A 56 16.82 -6.79 -5.00
CA SER A 56 16.28 -6.07 -6.15
C SER A 56 15.03 -5.22 -5.89
N GLU A 57 14.91 -4.60 -4.72
CA GLU A 57 14.00 -3.46 -4.56
C GLU A 57 14.69 -2.23 -5.17
N LYS A 58 14.24 -1.83 -6.38
CA LYS A 58 14.89 -0.78 -7.17
C LYS A 58 14.62 0.57 -6.52
N VAL A 59 15.61 1.07 -5.75
CA VAL A 59 15.49 2.36 -5.05
C VAL A 59 15.02 3.46 -6.01
N PRO A 60 13.95 4.20 -5.68
CA PRO A 60 13.44 5.26 -6.54
C PRO A 60 14.54 6.29 -6.87
N TRP A 61 14.58 6.78 -8.11
CA TRP A 61 15.65 7.69 -8.57
C TRP A 61 15.79 8.96 -7.70
N HIS A 62 14.66 9.49 -7.21
CA HIS A 62 14.65 10.65 -6.31
C HIS A 62 15.32 10.37 -4.95
N PHE A 63 15.31 9.12 -4.47
CA PHE A 63 15.98 8.76 -3.22
C PHE A 63 17.49 8.96 -3.33
N LYS A 64 18.08 8.58 -4.48
CA LYS A 64 19.51 8.81 -4.75
C LYS A 64 19.86 10.30 -4.77
N LEU A 65 18.98 11.17 -5.27
CA LEU A 65 19.19 12.62 -5.23
C LEU A 65 19.22 13.17 -3.80
N LEU A 66 18.30 12.72 -2.94
CA LEU A 66 18.29 13.15 -1.54
C LEU A 66 19.57 12.74 -0.80
N VAL A 67 20.09 11.54 -1.07
CA VAL A 67 21.35 11.06 -0.48
C VAL A 67 22.53 11.90 -0.95
N VAL A 68 22.61 12.24 -2.24
CA VAL A 68 23.70 13.08 -2.79
C VAL A 68 23.67 14.47 -2.15
N LEU A 69 22.49 15.09 -2.06
CA LEU A 69 22.34 16.41 -1.44
C LEU A 69 22.73 16.39 0.05
N LEU A 70 22.34 15.33 0.77
CA LEU A 70 22.71 15.13 2.17
C LEU A 70 24.24 15.04 2.35
N VAL A 71 24.93 14.22 1.54
CA VAL A 71 26.38 14.07 1.62
C VAL A 71 27.10 15.37 1.28
N ALA A 72 26.64 16.11 0.26
CA ALA A 72 27.19 17.41 -0.10
C ALA A 72 27.05 18.43 1.05
N TYR A 73 25.87 18.50 1.68
CA TYR A 73 25.63 19.38 2.81
C TYR A 73 26.49 19.03 4.02
N LEU A 74 26.58 17.74 4.37
CA LEU A 74 27.40 17.30 5.49
C LEU A 74 28.89 17.51 5.21
N GLY A 75 29.36 17.25 3.99
CA GLY A 75 30.72 17.54 3.57
C GLY A 75 31.05 19.03 3.68
N TRP A 76 30.18 19.90 3.16
CA TRP A 76 30.31 21.34 3.33
C TRP A 76 30.29 21.75 4.80
N ARG A 77 29.40 21.18 5.61
CA ARG A 77 29.30 21.46 7.04
C ARG A 77 30.60 21.13 7.76
N VAL A 78 31.21 19.98 7.47
CA VAL A 78 32.50 19.58 8.04
C VAL A 78 33.58 20.56 7.64
N VAL A 79 33.68 20.94 6.35
CA VAL A 79 34.64 21.95 5.87
C VAL A 79 34.43 23.30 6.58
N SER A 80 33.17 23.73 6.74
CA SER A 80 32.81 24.99 7.41
C SER A 80 33.05 24.99 8.92
N LEU A 81 33.35 23.85 9.54
CA LEU A 81 33.77 23.79 10.95
C LEU A 81 35.27 24.04 11.11
N PHE A 82 36.06 23.84 10.06
CA PHE A 82 37.52 23.97 10.07
C PHE A 82 38.05 25.22 9.37
N ILE A 83 37.18 25.93 8.63
CA ILE A 83 37.40 27.28 8.06
C ILE A 83 36.67 28.29 8.92
#